data_AF-A0AAW1TPF8-F1
#
_entry.id   AF-A0AAW1TPF8-F1
#
_cell.length_a   1.000
_cell.length_b   1.000
_cell.length_c   1.000
_cell.angle_alpha   90.00
_cell.angle_beta   90.00
_cell.angle_gamma   90.00
#
_symmetry.space_group_name_H-M   'P 1'
#
loop_
_entity.id
_entity.type
_entity.pdbx_description
1 polymer ?
#
loop_
_entity_poly.entity_id
_entity_poly.type
_entity_poly.pdbx_seq_one_letter_code
_entity_poly.pdbx_strand_id
1 'polypeptide(L)'
;MFGFKFYKYIATRRLRDRIERIQRRYPGHHLPPKEIAYSVLGAINNIDESNWSSLHYSAYLGMEETCFKLLKSGADLNLSNDWGDTPLHLACRMVFECFAKHLIVQHCCGLSVNLEHLEEVCNSEIYLNFKKTCEEEIQLLKRTFAGESTVTYYDILVSSTHTVARYLFNSDILAALREFDMGSSIFGSLLLKKNKAALKRYYGIKLGIVATRKIFPFLPNLCIDKLMEYLDIDDLNNFDMACSFRTSQ
;
A
#
# COMPACT_ATOMS: atom_id res chain seq x y z
N MET A 1 -17.35 31.98 10.41
CA MET A 1 -17.59 31.75 8.98
C MET A 1 -16.34 31.06 8.44
N PHE A 2 -16.48 29.80 8.02
CA PHE A 2 -15.53 28.85 7.38
C PHE A 2 -14.12 29.36 7.01
N GLY A 3 -12.98 28.69 7.28
CA GLY A 3 -12.70 27.36 7.80
C GLY A 3 -11.20 27.21 8.06
N PHE A 4 -10.82 26.96 9.31
CA PHE A 4 -9.42 26.71 9.74
C PHE A 4 -9.21 25.23 10.14
N LYS A 5 -9.71 24.29 9.33
CA LYS A 5 -9.72 22.86 9.70
C LYS A 5 -8.85 21.90 8.87
N PHE A 6 -7.94 22.36 8.00
CA PHE A 6 -7.16 21.43 7.15
C PHE A 6 -5.64 21.35 7.38
N TYR A 7 -5.04 22.16 8.26
CA TYR A 7 -3.58 22.19 8.43
C TYR A 7 -3.03 21.33 9.58
N LYS A 8 -3.73 20.23 9.88
CA LYS A 8 -3.21 19.17 10.75
C LYS A 8 -3.04 17.84 10.00
N TYR A 9 -2.87 17.89 8.67
CA TYR A 9 -2.40 16.73 7.93
C TYR A 9 -0.90 16.60 8.14
N ILE A 10 -0.58 15.85 9.19
CA ILE A 10 0.67 15.13 9.42
C ILE A 10 1.47 15.05 8.12
N ALA A 11 2.67 15.64 8.11
CA ALA A 11 3.67 15.38 7.09
C ALA A 11 3.95 13.88 7.08
N THR A 12 3.16 13.13 6.30
CA THR A 12 3.39 11.71 6.10
C THR A 12 4.81 11.55 5.59
N ARG A 13 5.53 10.51 6.03
CA ARG A 13 6.88 10.20 5.54
C ARG A 13 6.93 10.29 4.00
N ARG A 14 5.88 9.80 3.33
CA ARG A 14 5.68 9.89 1.87
C ARG A 14 5.74 11.32 1.31
N LEU A 15 5.10 12.30 1.95
CA LEU A 15 5.12 13.69 1.50
C LEU A 15 6.49 14.33 1.73
N ARG A 16 7.12 14.08 2.89
CA ARG A 16 8.48 14.53 3.20
C ARG A 16 9.50 13.96 2.21
N ASP A 17 9.46 12.65 1.97
CA ASP A 17 10.33 11.98 1.02
C ASP A 17 10.16 12.55 -0.40
N ARG A 18 8.91 12.87 -0.81
CA ARG A 18 8.63 13.48 -2.12
C ARG A 18 9.23 14.87 -2.23
N ILE A 19 9.12 15.68 -1.18
CA ILE A 19 9.70 17.02 -1.08
C ILE A 19 11.23 16.99 -1.18
N GLU A 20 11.90 16.15 -0.39
CA GLU A 20 13.37 16.03 -0.40
C GLU A 20 13.89 15.56 -1.78
N ARG A 21 13.08 14.82 -2.54
CA ARG A 21 13.41 14.38 -3.89
C ARG A 21 13.32 15.49 -4.93
N ILE A 22 12.37 16.41 -4.81
CA ILE A 22 12.33 17.61 -5.66
C ILE A 22 13.67 18.35 -5.53
N GLN A 23 14.15 18.54 -4.30
CA GLN A 23 15.41 19.25 -4.03
C GLN A 23 16.65 18.55 -4.62
N ARG A 24 16.72 17.21 -4.58
CA ARG A 24 17.84 16.47 -5.19
C ARG A 24 17.82 16.53 -6.72
N ARG A 25 16.63 16.50 -7.33
CA ARG A 25 16.51 16.40 -8.79
C ARG A 25 16.57 17.76 -9.49
N TYR A 26 16.10 18.81 -8.81
CA TYR A 26 16.07 20.18 -9.29
C TYR A 26 16.98 21.03 -8.40
N PRO A 27 18.32 20.92 -8.57
CA PRO A 27 19.26 21.64 -7.73
C PRO A 27 19.07 23.15 -7.91
N GLY A 28 18.95 23.88 -6.81
CA GLY A 28 18.63 25.32 -6.81
C GLY A 28 17.13 25.64 -6.77
N HIS A 29 16.24 24.65 -6.89
CA HIS A 29 14.81 24.85 -6.71
C HIS A 29 14.48 25.03 -5.22
N HIS A 30 13.99 26.21 -4.84
CA HIS A 30 13.52 26.47 -3.49
C HIS A 30 12.14 25.86 -3.29
N LEU A 31 11.99 25.09 -2.21
CA LEU A 31 10.74 24.46 -1.79
C LEU A 31 9.57 25.44 -1.91
N PRO A 32 8.40 25.02 -2.41
CA PRO A 32 7.23 25.87 -2.26
C PRO A 32 7.04 26.14 -0.77
N PRO A 33 6.91 27.42 -0.36
CA PRO A 33 6.48 27.74 0.99
C PRO A 33 5.17 27.00 1.30
N LYS A 34 4.83 26.88 2.58
CA LYS A 34 3.71 26.11 3.17
C LYS A 34 2.29 26.37 2.58
N GLU A 35 2.19 27.08 1.46
CA GLU A 35 1.03 27.73 0.86
C GLU A 35 0.59 27.16 -0.51
N ILE A 36 1.06 25.98 -0.95
CA ILE A 36 0.52 25.37 -2.20
C ILE A 36 -1.01 25.15 -2.13
N ALA A 37 -1.62 25.22 -0.94
CA ALA A 37 -3.06 25.02 -0.79
C ALA A 37 -3.94 26.28 -0.92
N TYR A 38 -3.41 27.49 -1.14
CA TYR A 38 -4.25 28.72 -1.03
C TYR A 38 -4.20 29.77 -2.16
N SER A 39 -3.69 29.48 -3.36
CA SER A 39 -3.91 30.39 -4.50
C SER A 39 -5.23 30.13 -5.26
N VAL A 40 -6.21 29.48 -4.63
CA VAL A 40 -7.55 29.34 -5.19
C VAL A 40 -8.18 30.75 -5.23
N LEU A 41 -8.19 31.34 -6.42
CA LEU A 41 -8.96 32.52 -6.90
C LEU A 41 -8.16 33.76 -7.38
N GLY A 42 -6.83 33.77 -7.35
CA GLY A 42 -6.06 34.95 -7.83
C GLY A 42 -5.34 34.76 -9.17
N ALA A 43 -4.57 33.69 -9.31
CA ALA A 43 -3.72 33.48 -10.49
C ALA A 43 -3.34 32.00 -10.63
N ILE A 44 -4.20 31.26 -11.33
CA ILE A 44 -4.12 29.81 -11.41
C ILE A 44 -2.88 29.27 -12.14
N ASN A 45 -2.26 30.10 -12.97
CA ASN A 45 -1.07 29.80 -13.76
C ASN A 45 0.19 30.49 -13.22
N ASN A 46 0.15 30.98 -11.98
CA ASN A 46 1.34 31.51 -11.35
C ASN A 46 2.42 30.45 -11.29
N ILE A 47 3.63 30.89 -11.58
CA ILE A 47 4.85 30.10 -11.54
C ILE A 47 5.81 30.71 -10.53
N ASP A 48 6.64 29.87 -9.92
CA ASP A 48 7.71 30.31 -9.02
C ASP A 48 8.97 30.72 -9.79
N GLU A 49 10.06 30.99 -9.06
CA GLU A 49 11.36 31.37 -9.63
C GLU A 49 11.98 30.31 -10.53
N SER A 50 11.53 29.05 -10.46
CA SER A 50 11.96 27.97 -11.34
C SER A 50 10.91 27.60 -12.40
N ASN A 51 9.95 28.49 -12.63
CA ASN A 51 8.81 28.31 -13.52
C ASN A 51 7.87 27.14 -13.14
N TRP A 52 7.80 26.74 -11.87
CA TRP A 52 6.85 25.74 -11.39
C TRP A 52 5.49 26.33 -11.07
N SER A 53 4.45 25.80 -11.71
CA SER A 53 3.06 26.11 -11.36
C SER A 53 2.49 25.21 -10.27
N SER A 54 1.36 25.60 -9.68
CA SER A 54 0.60 24.74 -8.77
C SER A 54 0.22 23.38 -9.40
N LEU A 55 0.04 23.33 -10.73
CA LEU A 55 -0.24 22.10 -11.46
C LEU A 55 1.00 21.20 -11.57
N HIS A 56 2.21 21.76 -11.69
CA HIS A 56 3.46 20.98 -11.62
C HIS A 56 3.63 20.28 -10.27
N TYR A 57 3.45 21.02 -9.17
CA TYR A 57 3.56 20.45 -7.83
C TYR A 57 2.52 19.37 -7.56
N SER A 58 1.25 19.63 -7.88
CA SER A 58 0.18 18.65 -7.67
C SER A 58 0.35 17.40 -8.53
N ALA A 59 0.81 17.54 -9.78
CA ALA A 59 1.14 16.42 -10.66
C ALA A 59 2.30 15.57 -10.12
N TYR A 60 3.41 16.21 -9.72
CA TYR A 60 4.57 15.51 -9.16
C TYR A 60 4.27 14.85 -7.81
N LEU A 61 3.48 15.51 -6.97
CA LEU A 61 3.06 14.98 -5.66
C LEU A 61 1.91 13.98 -5.77
N GLY A 62 1.37 13.71 -6.96
CA GLY A 62 0.25 12.78 -7.17
C GLY A 62 -1.04 13.19 -6.45
N MET A 63 -1.30 14.50 -6.32
CA MET A 63 -2.48 15.06 -5.65
C MET A 63 -3.65 15.13 -6.63
N GLU A 64 -4.24 13.99 -6.96
CA GLU A 64 -5.29 13.85 -7.98
C GLU A 64 -6.44 14.85 -7.83
N GLU A 65 -7.00 14.98 -6.62
CA GLU A 65 -8.10 15.91 -6.35
C GLU A 65 -7.70 17.38 -6.56
N THR A 66 -6.46 17.73 -6.24
CA THR A 66 -5.91 19.08 -6.45
C THR A 66 -5.67 19.34 -7.94
N CYS A 67 -5.09 18.39 -8.67
CA CYS A 67 -4.95 18.47 -10.13
C CYS A 67 -6.31 18.70 -10.79
N PHE A 68 -7.33 17.95 -10.38
CA PHE A 68 -8.69 18.08 -10.92
C PHE A 68 -9.29 19.46 -10.66
N LYS A 69 -9.17 19.99 -9.43
CA LYS A 69 -9.66 21.34 -9.10
C LYS A 69 -8.94 22.43 -9.88
N LEU A 70 -7.63 22.30 -10.08
CA LEU A 70 -6.83 23.26 -10.83
C LEU A 70 -7.20 23.25 -12.32
N LEU A 71 -7.28 22.07 -12.94
CA LEU A 71 -7.69 21.93 -14.34
C LEU A 71 -9.11 22.48 -14.58
N LYS A 72 -10.06 22.16 -13.69
CA LYS A 72 -11.44 22.68 -13.78
C LYS A 72 -11.51 24.20 -13.66
N SER A 73 -10.55 24.80 -12.97
CA SER A 73 -10.47 26.24 -12.75
C SER A 73 -9.66 26.96 -13.85
N GLY A 74 -9.20 26.24 -14.89
CA GLY A 74 -8.49 26.82 -16.05
C GLY A 74 -6.95 26.80 -15.95
N ALA A 75 -6.37 25.92 -15.12
CA ALA A 75 -4.92 25.76 -15.09
C ALA A 75 -4.37 25.31 -16.46
N ASP A 76 -3.32 25.97 -16.92
CA ASP A 76 -2.61 25.62 -18.14
C ASP A 76 -1.72 24.40 -17.89
N LEU A 77 -2.06 23.31 -18.59
CA LEU A 77 -1.36 22.03 -18.53
C LEU A 77 -0.10 21.98 -19.40
N ASN A 78 0.18 23.02 -20.19
CA ASN A 78 1.31 23.08 -21.10
C ASN A 78 2.46 23.95 -20.61
N LEU A 79 2.30 24.62 -19.46
CA LEU A 79 3.40 25.37 -18.84
C LEU A 79 4.61 24.45 -18.67
N SER A 80 5.77 24.93 -19.08
CA SER A 80 7.05 24.24 -18.88
C SER A 80 7.86 24.96 -17.82
N ASN A 81 8.44 24.21 -16.89
CA ASN A 81 9.41 24.75 -15.93
C ASN A 81 10.79 24.98 -16.60
N ASP A 82 11.77 25.47 -15.83
CA ASP A 82 13.13 25.75 -16.31
C ASP A 82 13.88 24.54 -16.89
N TRP A 83 13.40 23.33 -16.58
CA TRP A 83 13.94 22.08 -17.09
C TRP A 83 13.16 21.54 -18.30
N GLY A 84 12.21 22.32 -18.83
CA GLY A 84 11.35 21.93 -19.96
C GLY A 84 10.26 20.92 -19.60
N ASP A 85 10.08 20.62 -18.31
CA ASP A 85 9.05 19.69 -17.86
C ASP A 85 7.70 20.38 -17.77
N THR A 86 6.66 19.70 -18.26
CA THR A 86 5.27 20.11 -18.09
C THR A 86 4.65 19.33 -16.93
N PRO A 87 3.47 19.72 -16.41
CA PRO A 87 2.78 18.92 -15.42
C PRO A 87 2.57 17.46 -15.84
N LEU A 88 2.35 17.19 -17.13
CA LEU A 88 2.22 15.83 -17.64
C LEU A 88 3.54 15.05 -17.59
N HIS A 89 4.66 15.67 -17.99
CA HIS A 89 5.98 15.06 -17.85
C HIS A 89 6.25 14.62 -16.40
N LEU A 90 5.89 15.47 -15.42
CA LEU A 90 6.04 15.16 -14.00
C LEU A 90 5.09 14.05 -13.52
N ALA A 91 3.84 14.05 -13.96
CA ALA A 91 2.87 13.00 -13.63
C ALA A 91 3.32 11.63 -14.16
N CYS A 92 3.74 11.55 -15.43
CA CYS A 92 4.25 10.32 -16.02
C CYS A 92 5.46 9.79 -15.24
N ARG A 93 6.43 10.66 -14.92
CA ARG A 93 7.61 10.28 -14.13
C ARG A 93 7.23 9.74 -12.76
N MET A 94 6.25 10.34 -12.08
CA MET A 94 5.75 9.85 -10.79
C MET A 94 5.16 8.44 -10.91
N VAL A 95 4.37 8.19 -11.97
CA VAL A 95 3.79 6.87 -12.26
C VAL A 95 4.88 5.84 -12.54
N PHE A 96 5.85 6.15 -13.41
CA PHE A 96 6.99 5.28 -13.68
C PHE A 96 7.79 4.97 -12.41
N GLU A 97 8.02 5.97 -11.55
CA GLU A 97 8.72 5.78 -10.28
C GLU A 97 7.96 4.85 -9.33
N CYS A 98 6.64 5.03 -9.19
CA CYS A 98 5.81 4.17 -8.37
C CYS A 98 5.81 2.73 -8.88
N PHE A 99 5.79 2.55 -10.20
CA PHE A 99 5.87 1.25 -10.84
C PHE A 99 7.24 0.61 -10.60
N ALA A 100 8.34 1.31 -10.87
CA ALA A 100 9.70 0.86 -10.62
C ALA A 100 9.91 0.43 -9.16
N LYS A 101 9.44 1.24 -8.20
CA LYS A 101 9.51 0.90 -6.78
C LYS A 101 8.67 -0.32 -6.42
N HIS A 102 7.47 -0.44 -6.97
CA HIS A 102 6.65 -1.61 -6.77
C HIS A 102 7.36 -2.87 -7.28
N LEU A 103 7.96 -2.81 -8.47
CA LEU A 103 8.73 -3.90 -9.05
C LEU A 103 9.92 -4.30 -8.17
N ILE A 104 10.68 -3.33 -7.66
CA ILE A 104 11.79 -3.59 -6.73
C ILE A 104 11.29 -4.24 -5.44
N VAL A 105 10.18 -3.75 -4.87
CA VAL A 105 9.55 -4.34 -3.67
C VAL A 105 9.16 -5.81 -3.93
N GLN A 106 8.52 -6.11 -5.07
CA GLN A 106 8.16 -7.49 -5.44
C GLN A 106 9.40 -8.38 -5.61
N HIS A 107 10.42 -7.86 -6.30
CA HIS A 107 11.68 -8.55 -6.53
C HIS A 107 12.41 -8.86 -5.21
N CYS A 108 12.54 -7.88 -4.31
CA CYS A 108 13.17 -8.08 -3.00
C CYS A 108 12.45 -9.16 -2.18
N CYS A 109 11.10 -9.23 -2.25
CA CYS A 109 10.32 -10.27 -1.57
C CYS A 109 10.34 -11.64 -2.25
N GLY A 110 10.96 -11.79 -3.42
CA GLY A 110 10.93 -13.02 -4.21
C GLY A 110 9.55 -13.35 -4.79
N LEU A 111 8.65 -12.37 -4.94
CA LEU A 111 7.35 -12.54 -5.58
C LEU A 111 7.56 -12.38 -7.10
N SER A 112 7.17 -13.40 -7.88
CA SER A 112 7.58 -13.56 -9.28
C SER A 112 7.26 -12.35 -10.16
N VAL A 113 8.30 -11.78 -10.79
CA VAL A 113 8.17 -10.78 -11.84
C VAL A 113 9.07 -11.19 -13.00
N ASN A 114 8.60 -11.06 -14.25
CA ASN A 114 9.39 -11.42 -15.44
C ASN A 114 10.69 -10.61 -15.48
N LEU A 115 11.84 -11.31 -15.44
CA LEU A 115 13.16 -10.76 -15.09
C LEU A 115 13.81 -9.92 -16.20
N GLU A 116 13.52 -10.20 -17.48
CA GLU A 116 14.33 -9.67 -18.60
C GLU A 116 14.28 -8.15 -18.77
N HIS A 117 13.15 -7.50 -18.46
CA HIS A 117 13.02 -6.04 -18.57
C HIS A 117 13.23 -5.33 -17.21
N LEU A 118 13.40 -6.08 -16.12
CA LEU A 118 13.53 -5.55 -14.77
C LEU A 118 14.97 -5.18 -14.41
N GLU A 119 15.98 -5.80 -15.02
CA GLU A 119 17.38 -5.55 -14.68
C GLU A 119 17.77 -4.09 -14.90
N GLU A 120 17.29 -3.44 -15.95
CA GLU A 120 17.57 -2.03 -16.22
C GLU A 120 16.98 -1.11 -15.14
N VAL A 121 15.76 -1.39 -14.67
CA VAL A 121 15.11 -0.64 -13.60
C VAL A 121 15.75 -0.91 -12.24
N CYS A 122 16.06 -2.17 -11.94
CA CYS A 122 16.67 -2.61 -10.68
C CYS A 122 18.13 -2.18 -10.53
N ASN A 123 18.86 -2.04 -11.65
CA ASN A 123 20.26 -1.61 -11.67
C ASN A 123 20.42 -0.10 -11.89
N SER A 124 19.33 0.63 -12.07
CA SER A 124 19.36 2.09 -12.17
C SER A 124 19.92 2.69 -10.88
N GLU A 125 20.95 3.52 -11.02
CA GLU A 125 21.59 4.25 -9.90
C GLU A 125 20.58 5.05 -9.07
N ILE A 126 19.48 5.50 -9.71
CA ILE A 126 18.37 6.21 -9.08
C ILE A 126 17.71 5.37 -7.97
N TYR A 127 17.59 4.05 -8.16
CA TYR A 127 16.88 3.17 -7.24
C TYR A 127 17.79 2.30 -6.38
N LEU A 128 19.11 2.35 -6.58
CA LEU A 128 20.08 1.54 -5.83
C LEU A 128 19.91 1.71 -4.30
N ASN A 129 19.80 2.96 -3.83
CA ASN A 129 19.57 3.23 -2.41
C ASN A 129 18.23 2.67 -1.92
N PHE A 130 17.17 2.80 -2.72
CA PHE A 130 15.86 2.27 -2.35
C PHE A 130 15.85 0.74 -2.29
N LYS A 131 16.51 0.09 -3.26
CA LYS A 131 16.72 -1.37 -3.27
C LYS A 131 17.47 -1.81 -2.02
N LYS A 132 18.56 -1.13 -1.66
CA LYS A 132 19.32 -1.43 -0.43
C LYS A 132 18.45 -1.30 0.83
N THR A 133 17.65 -0.24 0.94
CA THR A 133 16.71 -0.09 2.07
C THR A 133 15.66 -1.21 2.08
N CYS A 134 15.15 -1.64 0.93
CA CYS A 134 14.24 -2.78 0.83
C CYS A 134 14.89 -4.07 1.33
N GLU A 135 16.13 -4.33 0.92
CA GLU A 135 16.90 -5.51 1.34
C GLU A 135 17.17 -5.50 2.85
N GLU A 136 17.58 -4.35 3.41
CA GLU A 136 17.79 -4.15 4.84
C GLU A 136 16.49 -4.41 5.65
N GLU A 137 15.37 -3.87 5.18
CA GLU A 137 14.08 -4.08 5.83
C GLU A 137 13.64 -5.55 5.73
N ILE A 138 13.91 -6.25 4.63
CA ILE A 138 13.66 -7.70 4.55
C ILE A 138 14.51 -8.47 5.56
N GLN A 139 15.77 -8.11 5.77
CA GLN A 139 16.59 -8.75 6.80
C GLN A 139 16.03 -8.51 8.20
N LEU A 140 15.47 -7.33 8.45
CA LEU A 140 14.74 -7.06 9.69
C LEU A 140 13.49 -7.94 9.80
N LEU A 141 12.67 -8.02 8.74
CA LEU A 141 11.45 -8.84 8.72
C LEU A 141 11.70 -10.34 8.93
N LYS A 142 12.87 -10.83 8.50
CA LYS A 142 13.32 -12.22 8.74
C LYS A 142 13.72 -12.49 10.19
N ARG A 143 13.90 -11.45 11.00
CA ARG A 143 14.32 -11.53 12.41
C ARG A 143 13.22 -11.07 13.37
N THR A 144 12.14 -10.49 12.86
CA THR A 144 11.00 -10.06 13.66
C THR A 144 9.92 -11.13 13.64
N PHE A 145 9.68 -11.72 14.81
CA PHE A 145 8.65 -12.73 15.02
C PHE A 145 7.28 -12.09 15.26
N ALA A 146 6.23 -12.75 14.79
CA ALA A 146 4.86 -12.36 15.07
C ALA A 146 4.44 -12.90 16.44
N GLY A 147 4.43 -12.05 17.46
CA GLY A 147 4.16 -12.46 18.85
C GLY A 147 5.25 -13.40 19.38
N GLU A 148 4.88 -14.21 20.37
CA GLU A 148 5.76 -15.27 20.94
C GLU A 148 5.74 -16.54 20.08
N SER A 149 5.98 -16.39 18.77
CA SER A 149 5.95 -17.51 17.80
C SER A 149 7.27 -17.68 17.05
N THR A 150 7.36 -18.75 16.26
CA THR A 150 8.48 -19.01 15.34
C THR A 150 8.25 -18.43 13.94
N VAL A 151 7.06 -17.86 13.68
CA VAL A 151 6.69 -17.32 12.37
C VAL A 151 7.13 -15.86 12.31
N THR A 152 7.94 -15.53 11.30
CA THR A 152 8.43 -14.17 11.10
C THR A 152 7.46 -13.35 10.25
N TYR A 153 7.58 -12.02 10.31
CA TYR A 153 6.83 -11.15 9.40
C TYR A 153 7.24 -11.36 7.93
N TYR A 154 8.47 -11.82 7.67
CA TYR A 154 8.86 -12.27 6.33
C TYR A 154 8.08 -13.51 5.88
N ASP A 155 7.93 -14.51 6.75
CA ASP A 155 7.14 -15.72 6.43
C ASP A 155 5.69 -15.36 6.09
N ILE A 156 5.11 -14.45 6.87
CA ILE A 156 3.77 -13.90 6.58
C ILE A 156 3.78 -13.19 5.23
N LEU A 157 4.79 -12.36 4.93
CA LEU A 157 4.89 -11.57 3.70
C LEU A 157 4.98 -12.42 2.42
N VAL A 158 5.60 -13.59 2.47
CA VAL A 158 5.79 -14.46 1.28
C VAL A 158 4.77 -15.59 1.17
N SER A 159 4.22 -16.08 2.29
CA SER A 159 3.31 -17.25 2.31
C SER A 159 1.96 -17.02 1.65
N SER A 160 1.26 -18.04 1.19
CA SER A 160 -0.11 -17.83 0.66
C SER A 160 -1.07 -17.26 1.72
N THR A 161 -2.13 -16.55 1.31
CA THR A 161 -3.19 -16.10 2.23
C THR A 161 -3.79 -17.26 3.01
N HIS A 162 -3.88 -18.44 2.39
CA HIS A 162 -4.32 -19.67 3.03
C HIS A 162 -3.39 -20.07 4.20
N THR A 163 -2.09 -20.12 3.96
CA THR A 163 -1.08 -20.45 4.97
C THR A 163 -1.11 -19.46 6.13
N VAL A 164 -1.18 -18.15 5.83
CA VAL A 164 -1.25 -17.11 6.88
C VAL A 164 -2.55 -17.26 7.69
N ALA A 165 -3.67 -17.60 7.07
CA ALA A 165 -4.92 -17.87 7.80
C ALA A 165 -4.80 -19.07 8.77
N ARG A 166 -3.96 -20.05 8.46
CA ARG A 166 -3.64 -21.15 9.39
C ARG A 166 -2.79 -20.69 10.56
N TYR A 167 -1.82 -19.80 10.34
CA TYR A 167 -1.02 -19.22 11.42
C TYR A 167 -1.88 -18.49 12.46
N LEU A 168 -2.99 -17.87 12.03
CA LEU A 168 -3.93 -17.15 12.92
C LEU A 168 -4.69 -18.03 13.92
N PHE A 169 -4.58 -19.37 13.83
CA PHE A 169 -5.07 -20.25 14.89
C PHE A 169 -4.17 -20.23 16.14
N ASN A 170 -2.93 -19.75 16.01
CA ASN A 170 -2.11 -19.38 17.15
C ASN A 170 -2.56 -18.00 17.67
N SER A 171 -2.91 -17.93 18.96
CA SER A 171 -3.43 -16.72 19.61
C SER A 171 -2.44 -15.56 19.62
N ASP A 172 -1.14 -15.86 19.75
CA ASP A 172 -0.08 -14.87 19.83
C ASP A 172 0.16 -14.22 18.47
N ILE A 173 0.14 -15.03 17.40
CA ILE A 173 0.19 -14.53 16.01
C ILE A 173 -1.06 -13.70 15.70
N LEU A 174 -2.24 -14.15 16.12
CA LEU A 174 -3.49 -13.42 15.92
C LEU A 174 -3.48 -12.06 16.63
N ALA A 175 -3.01 -12.00 17.87
CA ALA A 175 -2.86 -10.76 18.63
C ALA A 175 -1.86 -9.83 17.93
N ALA A 176 -0.67 -10.34 17.59
CA ALA A 176 0.37 -9.58 16.91
C ALA A 176 -0.12 -8.97 15.59
N LEU A 177 -0.88 -9.71 14.78
CA LEU A 177 -1.37 -9.21 13.49
C LEU A 177 -2.57 -8.27 13.59
N ARG A 178 -3.30 -8.27 14.71
CA ARG A 178 -4.35 -7.27 15.00
C ARG A 178 -3.78 -5.94 15.47
N GLU A 179 -2.70 -6.00 16.24
CA GLU A 179 -1.99 -4.82 16.78
C GLU A 179 -0.88 -4.31 15.84
N PHE A 180 -0.69 -4.96 14.70
CA PHE A 180 0.35 -4.64 13.74
C PHE A 180 0.18 -3.23 13.14
N ASP A 181 0.88 -2.25 13.70
CA ASP A 181 1.07 -0.93 13.12
C ASP A 181 2.52 -0.76 12.64
N MET A 182 2.67 -0.82 11.32
CA MET A 182 3.93 -0.54 10.62
C MET A 182 3.71 0.59 9.62
N GLY A 183 3.13 1.71 10.08
CA GLY A 183 2.83 2.88 9.26
C GLY A 183 4.03 3.50 8.53
N SER A 184 5.27 3.16 8.92
CA SER A 184 6.51 3.67 8.32
C SER A 184 7.29 2.65 7.47
N SER A 185 6.85 1.38 7.42
CA SER A 185 7.52 0.28 6.71
C SER A 185 7.28 0.30 5.20
N ILE A 186 8.28 -0.04 4.39
CA ILE A 186 8.14 -0.20 2.94
C ILE A 186 7.12 -1.30 2.63
N PHE A 187 7.22 -2.43 3.35
CA PHE A 187 6.35 -3.59 3.17
C PHE A 187 5.06 -3.53 4.01
N GLY A 188 4.91 -2.53 4.89
CA GLY A 188 3.79 -2.42 5.82
C GLY A 188 2.43 -2.42 5.13
N SER A 189 2.31 -1.72 4.00
CA SER A 189 1.06 -1.72 3.21
C SER A 189 0.73 -3.08 2.58
N LEU A 190 1.74 -3.83 2.16
CA LEU A 190 1.60 -5.17 1.59
C LEU A 190 1.23 -6.18 2.68
N LEU A 191 1.93 -6.12 3.82
CA LEU A 191 1.61 -6.90 5.02
C LEU A 191 0.18 -6.62 5.50
N LEU A 192 -0.23 -5.36 5.60
CA LEU A 192 -1.58 -5.00 6.03
C LEU A 192 -2.66 -5.56 5.09
N LYS A 193 -2.46 -5.45 3.76
CA LYS A 193 -3.37 -6.04 2.77
C LYS A 193 -3.48 -7.56 2.97
N LYS A 194 -2.34 -8.21 3.20
CA LYS A 194 -2.26 -9.65 3.41
C LYS A 194 -2.92 -10.10 4.70
N ASN A 195 -2.66 -9.39 5.79
CA ASN A 195 -3.27 -9.61 7.11
C ASN A 195 -4.79 -9.50 7.03
N LYS A 196 -5.32 -8.46 6.37
CA LYS A 196 -6.76 -8.30 6.16
C LYS A 196 -7.38 -9.48 5.41
N ALA A 197 -6.75 -9.91 4.32
CA ALA A 197 -7.22 -11.07 3.55
C ALA A 197 -7.16 -12.37 4.37
N ALA A 198 -6.08 -12.60 5.11
CA ALA A 198 -5.90 -13.77 5.96
C ALA A 198 -6.89 -13.79 7.13
N LEU A 199 -7.13 -12.66 7.80
CA LEU A 199 -8.13 -12.51 8.86
C LEU A 199 -9.53 -12.82 8.34
N LYS A 200 -9.90 -12.29 7.16
CA LYS A 200 -11.19 -12.60 6.52
C LYS A 200 -11.35 -14.12 6.34
N ARG A 201 -10.32 -14.79 5.78
CA ARG A 201 -10.33 -16.25 5.60
C ARG A 201 -10.39 -17.01 6.92
N TYR A 202 -9.62 -16.59 7.92
CA TYR A 202 -9.61 -17.20 9.25
C TYR A 202 -10.99 -17.20 9.91
N TYR A 203 -11.71 -16.07 9.90
CA TYR A 203 -13.06 -16.02 10.45
C TYR A 203 -14.05 -16.85 9.62
N GLY A 204 -13.91 -16.83 8.29
CA GLY A 204 -14.71 -17.70 7.41
C GLY A 204 -14.55 -19.18 7.76
N ILE A 205 -13.31 -19.64 7.97
CA ILE A 205 -13.04 -21.03 8.41
C ILE A 205 -13.67 -21.30 9.78
N LYS A 206 -13.52 -20.38 10.76
CA LYS A 206 -14.14 -20.56 12.10
C LYS A 206 -15.66 -20.69 12.03
N LEU A 207 -16.32 -19.86 11.24
CA LEU A 207 -17.76 -19.96 11.02
C LEU A 207 -18.13 -21.26 10.30
N GLY A 208 -17.38 -21.61 9.25
CA GLY A 208 -17.55 -22.86 8.50
C GLY A 208 -17.45 -24.12 9.38
N ILE A 209 -16.51 -24.16 10.33
CA ILE A 209 -16.39 -25.27 11.30
C ILE A 209 -17.63 -25.37 12.18
N VAL A 210 -18.10 -24.24 12.73
CA VAL A 210 -19.30 -24.20 13.60
C VAL A 210 -20.53 -24.66 12.82
N ALA A 211 -20.71 -24.14 11.60
CA ALA A 211 -21.76 -24.52 10.68
C ALA A 211 -21.72 -26.02 10.33
N THR A 212 -20.55 -26.55 9.99
CA THR A 212 -20.38 -27.95 9.60
C THR A 212 -20.72 -28.89 10.75
N ARG A 213 -20.32 -28.54 11.99
CA ARG A 213 -20.68 -29.32 13.18
C ARG A 213 -22.18 -29.30 13.48
N LYS A 214 -22.90 -28.23 13.14
CA LYS A 214 -24.36 -28.19 13.26
C LYS A 214 -25.05 -29.11 12.26
N ILE A 215 -24.58 -29.14 11.00
CA ILE A 215 -25.17 -29.96 9.94
C ILE A 215 -24.76 -31.43 10.07
N PHE A 216 -23.49 -31.68 10.39
CA PHE A 216 -22.88 -33.00 10.47
C PHE A 216 -22.21 -33.23 11.84
N PRO A 217 -22.98 -33.48 12.91
CA PRO A 217 -22.46 -33.56 14.28
C PRO A 217 -21.41 -34.66 14.51
N PHE A 218 -21.49 -35.73 13.71
CA PHE A 218 -20.63 -36.90 13.82
C PHE A 218 -19.45 -36.90 12.84
N LEU A 219 -19.29 -35.83 12.03
CA LEU A 219 -18.19 -35.76 11.08
C LEU A 219 -16.85 -35.59 11.83
N PRO A 220 -15.84 -36.44 11.58
CA PRO A 220 -14.55 -36.32 12.26
C PRO A 220 -13.87 -34.99 12.00
N ASN A 221 -13.15 -34.45 13.00
CA ASN A 221 -12.46 -33.15 12.89
C ASN A 221 -11.51 -33.10 11.67
N LEU A 222 -10.79 -34.18 11.39
CA LEU A 222 -9.90 -34.26 10.23
C LEU A 222 -10.62 -34.05 8.89
N CYS A 223 -11.87 -34.52 8.78
CA CYS A 223 -12.70 -34.32 7.59
C CYS A 223 -13.17 -32.87 7.50
N ILE A 224 -13.55 -32.26 8.62
CA ILE A 224 -13.91 -30.84 8.70
C ILE A 224 -12.72 -29.97 8.29
N ASP A 225 -11.53 -30.25 8.81
CA ASP A 225 -10.32 -29.50 8.50
C ASP A 225 -9.95 -29.57 7.01
N LYS A 226 -10.02 -30.76 6.40
CA LYS A 226 -9.83 -30.94 4.95
C LYS A 226 -10.88 -30.19 4.12
N LEU A 227 -12.13 -30.18 4.57
CA LEU A 227 -13.20 -29.46 3.89
C LEU A 227 -12.92 -27.95 3.92
N MET A 228 -12.58 -27.40 5.09
CA MET A 228 -12.19 -25.99 5.22
C MET A 228 -10.92 -25.62 4.43
N GLU A 229 -10.03 -26.59 4.22
CA GLU A 229 -8.85 -26.39 3.39
C GLU A 229 -9.20 -26.21 1.91
N TYR A 230 -10.18 -26.98 1.42
CA TYR A 230 -10.64 -26.94 0.04
C TYR A 230 -11.47 -25.69 -0.30
N LEU A 231 -12.32 -25.24 0.63
CA LEU A 231 -13.25 -24.13 0.36
C LEU A 231 -12.50 -22.79 0.20
N ASP A 232 -12.91 -22.03 -0.82
CA ASP A 232 -12.46 -20.66 -0.99
C ASP A 232 -13.22 -19.68 -0.07
N ILE A 233 -12.97 -18.38 -0.20
CA ILE A 233 -13.61 -17.39 0.67
C ILE A 233 -15.11 -17.25 0.39
N ASP A 234 -15.54 -17.47 -0.84
CA ASP A 234 -16.92 -17.28 -1.28
C ASP A 234 -17.75 -18.51 -0.92
N ASP A 235 -17.17 -19.70 -1.07
CA ASP A 235 -17.69 -20.96 -0.56
C ASP A 235 -17.98 -20.89 0.95
N LEU A 236 -17.03 -20.37 1.73
CA LEU A 236 -17.19 -20.23 3.18
C LEU A 236 -18.33 -19.27 3.54
N ASN A 237 -18.48 -18.16 2.81
CA ASN A 237 -19.58 -17.21 3.02
C ASN A 237 -20.93 -17.83 2.65
N ASN A 238 -20.99 -18.56 1.53
CA ASN A 238 -22.19 -19.27 1.09
C ASN A 238 -22.60 -20.35 2.09
N PHE A 239 -21.62 -21.05 2.66
CA PHE A 239 -21.86 -22.06 3.68
C PHE A 239 -22.46 -21.48 4.96
N ASP A 240 -21.96 -20.32 5.41
CA ASP A 240 -22.50 -19.59 6.57
C ASP A 240 -23.93 -19.07 6.32
N MET A 241 -24.19 -18.53 5.13
CA MET A 241 -25.54 -18.14 4.71
C MET A 241 -26.51 -19.33 4.70
N ALA A 242 -26.12 -20.47 4.12
CA ALA A 242 -26.97 -21.66 4.09
C ALA A 242 -27.32 -22.19 5.50
N CYS A 243 -26.40 -22.05 6.45
CA CYS A 243 -26.60 -22.50 7.83
C CYS A 243 -27.47 -21.55 8.66
N SER A 244 -27.37 -20.24 8.44
CA SER A 244 -28.19 -19.24 9.15
C SER A 244 -29.67 -19.29 8.74
N PHE A 245 -29.97 -19.64 7.48
CA PHE A 245 -31.34 -19.87 7.00
C PHE A 245 -32.01 -21.10 7.62
N ARG A 246 -31.26 -22.15 7.97
CA ARG A 246 -31.85 -23.36 8.60
C ARG A 246 -32.18 -23.21 10.08
N THR A 247 -31.62 -22.21 10.76
CA THR A 247 -31.94 -21.94 12.18
C THR A 247 -33.16 -21.04 12.39
N SER A 248 -33.75 -20.52 11.31
CA SER A 248 -34.91 -19.62 11.33
C SER A 248 -36.21 -20.28 10.84
N GLN A 249 -36.19 -21.60 10.64
CA GLN A 249 -37.37 -22.47 10.42
C GLN A 249 -37.47 -23.48 11.56
#